data_AF-A0A958FEP9-F1
#
_entry.id   AF-A0A958FEP9-F1
#
_cell.length_a   1.000
_cell.length_b   1.000
_cell.length_c   1.000
_cell.angle_alpha   90.00
_cell.angle_beta   90.00
_cell.angle_gamma   90.00
#
_symmetry.space_group_name_H-M   'P 1'
#
loop_
_entity.id
_entity.type
_entity.pdbx_description
1 polymer ?
#
loop_
_entity_poly.entity_id
_entity_poly.type
_entity_poly.pdbx_seq_one_letter_code
_entity_poly.pdbx_strand_id
1 'polypeptide(L)' 'MKSLTQIRKAYEENYQKMIDVIQAMGGDDCIKLHRKSKSQLYRQLKDLQRHEHYLDELENRLLTHQTMVH' A
#
# COMPACT_ATOMS: atom_id res chain seq x y z
N MET A 1 11.62 2.45 -16.33
CA MET A 1 10.21 2.23 -15.93
C MET A 1 10.13 0.87 -15.25
N LYS A 2 9.41 0.74 -14.13
CA LYS A 2 9.21 -0.58 -13.50
C LYS A 2 8.32 -1.45 -14.39
N SER A 3 8.59 -2.76 -14.49
CA SER A 3 7.71 -3.71 -15.18
C SER A 3 6.50 -4.09 -14.32
N LEU A 4 5.42 -4.61 -14.93
CA LEU A 4 4.23 -5.08 -14.21
C LEU A 4 4.58 -6.11 -13.11
N THR A 5 5.55 -6.99 -13.37
CA THR A 5 6.06 -7.95 -12.37
C THR A 5 6.70 -7.26 -11.16
N GLN A 6 7.42 -6.15 -11.38
CA GLN A 6 8.03 -5.37 -10.30
C GLN A 6 6.97 -4.60 -9.49
N ILE A 7 5.87 -4.19 -10.12
CA ILE A 7 4.75 -3.54 -9.45
C ILE A 7 4.03 -4.56 -8.56
N ARG A 8 3.68 -5.74 -9.09
CA ARG A 8 3.08 -6.83 -8.30
C ARG A 8 3.91 -7.22 -7.08
N LYS A 9 5.23 -7.38 -7.27
CA LYS A 9 6.12 -7.66 -6.13
C LYS A 9 6.09 -6.53 -5.08
N ALA A 10 6.05 -5.28 -5.53
CA ALA A 10 5.94 -4.14 -4.61
C ALA A 10 4.60 -4.12 -3.85
N TYR A 11 3.49 -4.57 -4.45
CA TYR A 11 2.23 -4.76 -3.74
C TYR A 11 2.33 -5.80 -2.65
N GLU A 12 2.87 -6.99 -2.97
CA GLU A 12 3.00 -8.08 -2.00
C GLU A 12 3.84 -7.63 -0.80
N GLU A 13 4.96 -6.96 -1.06
CA GLU A 13 5.82 -6.41 -0.01
C GLU A 13 5.12 -5.31 0.81
N ASN A 14 4.33 -4.45 0.16
CA ASN A 14 3.59 -3.38 0.85
C ASN A 14 2.46 -3.94 1.71
N TYR A 15 1.72 -4.92 1.18
CA TYR A 15 0.63 -5.60 1.86
C TYR A 15 1.13 -6.36 3.09
N GLN A 16 2.24 -7.09 2.98
CA GLN A 16 2.84 -7.76 4.13
C GLN A 16 3.22 -6.75 5.23
N LYS A 17 3.84 -5.62 4.88
CA LYS A 17 4.16 -4.56 5.84
C LYS A 17 2.92 -3.96 6.49
N MET A 18 1.82 -3.82 5.76
CA MET A 18 0.56 -3.34 6.32
C MET A 18 0.02 -4.31 7.36
N ILE A 19 0.04 -5.61 7.07
CA ILE A 19 -0.34 -6.65 8.03
C ILE A 19 0.54 -6.59 9.28
N ASP A 20 1.85 -6.52 9.13
CA ASP A 20 2.78 -6.48 10.27
C ASP A 20 2.51 -5.26 11.17
N VAL A 21 2.24 -4.10 10.58
CA VAL A 21 1.89 -2.87 11.32
C VAL A 21 0.54 -3.01 12.02
N ILE A 22 -0.46 -3.62 11.37
CA ILE A 22 -1.77 -3.90 11.97
C ILE A 22 -1.64 -4.87 13.14
N GLN A 23 -0.86 -5.94 13.01
CA GLN A 23 -0.58 -6.88 14.10
C GLN A 23 0.15 -6.19 15.25
N ALA A 24 1.13 -5.32 14.95
CA ALA A 24 1.84 -4.54 15.97
C ALA A 24 0.92 -3.53 16.71
N MET A 25 -0.17 -3.08 16.08
CA MET A 25 -1.21 -2.30 16.73
C MET A 25 -2.11 -3.13 17.66
N GLY A 26 -1.99 -4.46 17.65
CA GLY A 26 -2.88 -5.37 18.37
C GLY A 26 -4.06 -5.84 17.53
N GLY A 27 -3.99 -5.71 16.21
CA GLY A 27 -5.03 -6.10 15.26
C GLY A 27 -5.89 -4.93 14.77
N ASP A 28 -6.82 -5.25 13.87
CA ASP A 28 -7.67 -4.26 13.18
C ASP A 28 -8.54 -3.42 14.14
N ASP A 29 -9.00 -4.04 15.22
CA ASP A 29 -9.87 -3.37 16.20
C ASP A 29 -9.17 -2.18 16.89
N CYS A 30 -7.85 -2.26 17.05
CA CYS A 30 -7.03 -1.24 17.68
C CYS A 30 -6.69 -0.07 16.73
N ILE A 31 -6.93 -0.18 15.43
CA ILE A 31 -6.61 0.89 14.45
C ILE A 31 -7.33 2.20 14.81
N LYS A 32 -8.59 2.13 15.28
CA LYS A 32 -9.36 3.33 15.68
C LYS A 32 -8.73 4.02 16.88
N LEU A 33 -8.15 3.27 17.82
CA LEU A 33 -7.45 3.81 18.98
C LEU A 33 -6.16 4.53 18.53
N HIS A 34 -5.36 3.86 17.72
CA HIS A 34 -4.11 4.42 17.17
C HIS A 34 -4.34 5.63 16.25
N ARG A 35 -5.47 5.66 15.53
CA ARG A 35 -5.93 6.82 14.77
C ARG A 35 -6.19 8.02 15.68
N LYS A 36 -6.92 7.83 16.78
CA LYS A 36 -7.24 8.90 17.74
C LYS A 36 -5.98 9.46 18.39
N SER A 37 -5.03 8.60 18.77
CA SER A 37 -3.77 9.01 19.40
C SER A 37 -2.71 9.50 18.42
N LYS A 38 -2.96 9.44 17.11
CA LYS A 38 -1.99 9.76 16.04
C LYS A 38 -0.65 9.04 16.23
N SER A 39 -0.72 7.77 16.65
CA SER A 39 0.46 6.95 16.96
C SER A 39 1.39 6.83 15.76
N GLN A 40 2.66 6.51 16.01
CA GLN A 40 3.63 6.24 14.96
C GLN A 40 3.17 5.09 14.04
N LEU A 41 2.63 4.02 14.62
CA LEU A 41 2.09 2.87 13.87
C LEU A 41 0.96 3.28 12.93
N TYR A 42 0.06 4.16 13.37
CA TYR A 42 -1.02 4.65 12.49
C TYR A 42 -0.49 5.50 11.34
N ARG A 43 0.55 6.32 11.58
CA ARG A 43 1.21 7.10 10.51
C ARG A 43 1.87 6.17 9.50
N GLN A 44 2.59 5.15 9.98
CA GLN A 44 3.20 4.13 9.12
C GLN A 44 2.14 3.40 8.27
N LEU A 45 1.01 3.00 8.87
CA LEU A 45 -0.09 2.39 8.12
C LEU A 45 -0.63 3.35 7.03
N LYS A 46 -0.80 4.64 7.34
CA LYS A 46 -1.25 5.65 6.36
C LYS A 46 -0.26 5.84 5.21
N ASP A 47 1.04 5.77 5.48
CA ASP A 47 2.06 5.91 4.44
C ASP A 47 2.11 4.67 3.54
N LEU A 48 1.94 3.47 4.10
CA LEU A 48 1.80 2.23 3.32
C LEU A 48 0.55 2.25 2.43
N GLN A 49 -0.59 2.72 2.94
CA GLN A 49 -1.82 2.90 2.14
C GLN A 49 -1.64 3.91 0.99
N ARG A 50 -0.88 4.98 1.21
CA ARG A 50 -0.54 5.93 0.13
C ARG A 50 0.36 5.29 -0.91
N HIS A 51 1.29 4.44 -0.47
CA HIS A 51 2.16 3.73 -1.38
C HIS A 51 1.38 2.75 -2.26
N GLU A 52 0.41 2.02 -1.68
CA GLU A 52 -0.51 1.15 -2.41
C GLU A 52 -1.25 1.91 -3.52
N HIS A 53 -1.89 3.03 -3.18
CA HIS A 53 -2.59 3.87 -4.16
C HIS A 53 -1.67 4.38 -5.29
N TYR A 54 -0.41 4.70 -4.96
CA TYR A 54 0.56 5.10 -5.97
C TYR A 54 0.93 3.93 -6.92
N LEU A 55 1.03 2.72 -6.39
CA LEU A 55 1.24 1.52 -7.22
C LEU A 55 0.02 1.28 -8.13
N ASP A 56 -1.21 1.53 -7.65
CA ASP A 56 -2.45 1.38 -8.44
C ASP A 56 -2.44 2.35 -9.62
N GLU A 57 -2.06 3.60 -9.37
CA GLU A 57 -1.94 4.59 -10.44
C GLU A 57 -0.87 4.20 -11.47
N LEU A 58 0.26 3.65 -11.03
CA LEU A 58 1.31 3.20 -11.94
C LEU A 58 0.88 2.00 -12.78
N GLU A 59 0.19 1.02 -12.19
CA GLU A 59 -0.34 -0.13 -12.92
C GLU A 59 -1.36 0.33 -13.97
N ASN A 60 -2.33 1.17 -13.57
CA ASN A 60 -3.34 1.70 -14.48
C ASN A 60 -2.74 2.50 -15.63
N ARG A 61 -1.72 3.33 -15.37
CA ARG A 61 -1.01 4.06 -16.44
C ARG A 61 -0.31 3.11 -17.41
N LEU A 62 0.36 2.07 -16.92
CA LEU A 62 1.03 1.10 -17.78
C LEU A 62 0.04 0.30 -18.65
N LEU A 63 -1.07 -0.15 -18.05
CA LEU A 63 -2.13 -0.85 -18.79
C LEU A 63 -2.77 0.05 -19.85
N THR A 64 -3.05 1.31 -19.51
CA THR A 64 -3.61 2.29 -20.45
C THR A 64 -2.65 2.56 -21.61
N HIS A 65 -1.35 2.73 -21.33
CA HIS A 65 -0.33 2.90 -22.36
C HIS A 65 -0.17 1.66 -23.24
N GLN A 66 -0.27 0.44 -22.70
CA GLN A 66 -0.24 -0.79 -23.53
C GLN A 66 -1.47 -0.89 -24.44
N THR A 67 -2.62 -0.40 -23.99
CA THR A 67 -3.88 -0.45 -24.76
C THR A 67 -3.89 0.57 -25.91
N MET A 68 -3.23 1.73 -25.76
CA MET A 68 -3.15 2.75 -26.82
C MET A 68 -2.11 2.45 -27.91
N VAL A 69 -1.20 1.50 -27.67
CA VAL A 69 -0.10 1.15 -28.61
C VAL A 69 -0.46 -0.07 -29.48
N HIS A 70 -1.65 -0.66 -29.27
CA HIS A 70 -2.26 -1.69 -30.11
C HIS A 70 -3.40 -1.13 -30.95
#